data_AF-A0A947F0J6-F1
#
_entry.id   AF-A0A947F0J6-F1
#
_cell.length_a   1.000
_cell.length_b   1.000
_cell.length_c   1.000
_cell.angle_alpha   90.00
_cell.angle_beta   90.00
_cell.angle_gamma   90.00
#
_symmetry.space_group_name_H-M   'P 1'
#
loop_
_entity.id
_entity.type
_entity.pdbx_description
1 polymer ?
#
loop_
_entity_poly.entity_id
_entity_poly.type
_entity_poly.pdbx_seq_one_letter_code
_entity_poly.pdbx_strand_id
1 'polypeptide(L)'
;LGLVVVSMIWLLFAPGTGVYSLLKVRNKTNRLEQETKELIQANKDLQAEIERLKNDPAYLEQIAREKYGMLKKNERVFDFSGPKKSGPDTNK
;
A
#
# COMPACT_ATOMS: atom_id res chain seq x y z
N LEU A 1 3.37 51.61 -23.50
CA LEU A 1 2.36 50.69 -22.93
C LEU A 1 2.75 49.21 -23.05
N GLY A 2 3.10 48.69 -24.24
CA GLY A 2 3.40 47.26 -24.42
C GLY A 2 4.49 46.69 -23.51
N LEU A 3 5.58 47.44 -23.27
CA LEU A 3 6.67 47.01 -22.40
C LEU A 3 6.21 46.82 -20.94
N VAL A 4 5.31 47.69 -20.46
CA VAL A 4 4.75 47.57 -19.10
C VAL A 4 3.88 46.32 -18.97
N VAL A 5 3.07 46.02 -19.99
CA VAL A 5 2.24 44.80 -20.01
C VAL A 5 3.11 43.55 -20.05
N VAL A 6 4.18 43.54 -20.86
CA VAL A 6 5.12 42.41 -20.95
C VAL A 6 5.88 42.22 -19.64
N SER A 7 6.36 43.29 -19.00
CA SER A 7 7.01 43.20 -17.69
C SER A 7 6.06 42.71 -16.60
N MET A 8 4.77 43.10 -16.66
CA MET A 8 3.77 42.66 -15.69
C MET A 8 3.44 41.16 -15.86
N ILE A 9 3.31 40.69 -17.10
CA ILE A 9 3.15 39.25 -17.39
C ILE A 9 4.39 38.48 -16.97
N TRP A 10 5.59 39.00 -17.26
CA TRP A 10 6.85 38.37 -16.87
C TRP A 10 6.97 38.23 -15.35
N LEU A 11 6.52 39.22 -14.57
CA LEU A 11 6.55 39.16 -13.11
C LEU A 11 5.58 38.10 -12.55
N LEU A 12 4.42 37.92 -13.18
CA LEU A 12 3.43 36.92 -12.80
C LEU A 12 3.88 35.49 -13.13
N PHE A 13 4.61 35.33 -14.23
CA PHE A 13 5.16 34.04 -14.69
C PHE A 13 6.61 33.79 -14.25
N ALA A 14 7.24 34.74 -13.54
CA ALA A 14 8.61 34.63 -13.10
C ALA A 14 8.78 33.41 -12.15
N PRO A 15 9.69 32.48 -12.49
CA PRO A 15 9.93 31.30 -11.67
C PRO A 15 10.53 31.71 -10.32
N GLY A 16 9.74 31.58 -9.26
CA GLY A 16 10.15 31.86 -7.87
C GLY A 16 9.29 32.90 -7.17
N THR A 17 8.78 33.91 -7.87
CA THR A 17 8.01 35.04 -7.28
C THR A 17 6.54 35.09 -7.69
N GLY A 18 6.13 34.33 -8.71
CA GLY A 18 4.74 34.27 -9.16
C GLY A 18 3.81 33.49 -8.23
N VAL A 19 2.53 33.87 -8.17
CA VAL A 19 1.48 33.26 -7.32
C VAL A 19 1.34 31.74 -7.54
N TYR A 20 1.68 31.27 -8.75
CA TYR A 20 1.69 29.83 -9.08
C TYR A 20 2.72 29.02 -8.29
N SER A 21 3.91 29.59 -7.99
CA SER A 21 4.92 28.90 -7.19
C SER A 21 4.42 28.68 -5.76
N LEU A 22 3.74 29.68 -5.19
CA LEU A 22 3.18 29.62 -3.85
C LEU A 22 2.08 28.55 -3.76
N LEU A 23 1.17 28.49 -4.74
CA LEU A 23 0.16 27.43 -4.80
C LEU A 23 0.79 26.04 -4.95
N LYS A 24 1.82 25.90 -5.79
CA LYS A 24 2.53 24.63 -5.96
C LYS A 24 3.23 24.19 -4.67
N VAL A 25 3.86 25.12 -3.94
CA VAL A 25 4.51 24.82 -2.66
C VAL A 25 3.48 24.42 -1.62
N ARG A 26 2.36 25.15 -1.50
CA ARG A 26 1.27 24.82 -0.57
C ARG A 26 0.64 23.44 -0.85
N ASN A 27 0.45 23.10 -2.13
CA ASN A 27 -0.06 21.78 -2.48
C ASN A 27 0.95 20.67 -2.18
N LYS A 28 2.24 20.91 -2.40
CA LYS A 28 3.30 19.97 -2.04
C LYS A 28 3.39 19.76 -0.52
N THR A 29 3.33 20.81 0.28
CA THR A 29 3.37 20.70 1.75
C THR A 29 2.16 19.94 2.26
N ASN A 30 0.95 20.26 1.79
CA ASN A 30 -0.25 19.54 2.18
C ASN A 30 -0.20 18.06 1.82
N ARG A 31 0.30 17.74 0.62
CA ARG A 31 0.46 16.35 0.19
C ARG A 31 1.49 15.60 1.05
N LEU A 32 2.64 16.21 1.33
CA LEU A 32 3.66 15.61 2.18
C LEU A 32 3.17 15.40 3.62
N GLU A 33 2.39 16.35 4.15
CA GLU A 33 1.75 16.19 5.46
C GLU A 33 0.74 15.05 5.48
N GLN A 34 -0.05 14.88 4.41
CA GLN A 34 -0.97 13.75 4.28
C GLN A 34 -0.22 12.42 4.20
N GLU A 35 0.79 12.31 3.32
CA GLU A 35 1.64 11.13 3.19
C GLU A 35 2.30 10.78 4.54
N THR A 36 2.76 11.78 5.29
CA THR A 36 3.35 11.58 6.62
C THR A 36 2.33 11.03 7.61
N LYS A 37 1.10 11.56 7.64
CA LYS A 37 0.04 11.08 8.52
C LYS A 37 -0.34 9.63 8.20
N GLU A 38 -0.46 9.31 6.91
CA GLU A 38 -0.76 7.95 6.44
C GLU A 38 0.36 6.99 6.83
N LEU A 39 1.62 7.36 6.62
CA LEU A 39 2.79 6.56 7.01
C LEU A 39 2.84 6.33 8.52
N ILE A 40 2.58 7.36 9.34
CA ILE A 40 2.54 7.23 10.79
C ILE A 40 1.44 6.25 11.21
N GLN A 41 0.25 6.34 10.60
CA GLN A 41 -0.85 5.43 10.92
C GLN A 41 -0.53 3.99 10.52
N ALA A 42 -0.04 3.78 9.29
CA ALA A 42 0.38 2.47 8.82
C ALA A 42 1.48 1.87 9.71
N ASN A 43 2.44 2.68 10.18
CA ASN A 43 3.47 2.22 11.08
C ASN A 43 2.89 1.76 12.43
N LYS A 44 1.94 2.52 13.01
CA LYS A 44 1.25 2.12 14.24
C LYS A 44 0.49 0.80 14.07
N ASP A 45 -0.23 0.65 12.97
CA ASP A 45 -1.01 -0.55 12.69
C ASP A 45 -0.09 -1.77 12.51
N LEU A 46 1.02 -1.61 11.78
CA LEU A 46 2.03 -2.65 11.61
C LEU A 46 2.72 -3.01 12.94
N GLN A 47 2.99 -2.04 13.80
CA GLN A 47 3.55 -2.31 15.13
C GLN A 47 2.58 -3.11 15.99
N ALA A 48 1.30 -2.75 15.98
CA ALA A 48 0.26 -3.49 16.69
C ALA A 48 0.10 -4.91 16.15
N GLU A 49 0.19 -5.09 14.83
CA GLU A 49 0.17 -6.40 14.18
C GLU A 49 1.38 -7.26 14.61
N ILE A 50 2.58 -6.67 14.60
CA ILE A 50 3.81 -7.34 15.07
C ILE A 50 3.67 -7.76 16.54
N GLU A 51 3.09 -6.91 17.38
CA GLU A 51 2.87 -7.21 18.79
C GLU A 51 1.92 -8.40 18.97
N ARG A 52 0.79 -8.42 18.24
CA ARG A 52 -0.14 -9.54 18.26
C ARG A 52 0.52 -10.83 17.77
N LEU A 53 1.23 -10.78 16.66
CA LEU A 53 1.92 -11.97 16.13
C LEU A 53 2.98 -12.53 17.10
N LYS A 54 3.61 -11.68 17.91
CA LYS A 54 4.63 -12.10 18.89
C LYS A 54 4.03 -12.60 20.20
N ASN A 55 3.00 -11.91 20.71
CA ASN A 55 2.51 -12.09 22.06
C ASN A 55 1.19 -12.87 22.13
N ASP A 56 0.50 -13.08 21.01
CA ASP A 56 -0.73 -13.87 20.92
C ASP A 56 -0.51 -15.13 20.06
N PRO A 57 -0.24 -16.28 20.71
CA PRO A 57 -0.03 -17.55 20.02
C PRO A 57 -1.25 -18.02 19.22
N ALA A 58 -2.47 -17.69 19.65
CA ALA A 58 -3.69 -18.10 18.96
C ALA A 58 -3.84 -17.30 17.65
N TYR A 59 -3.58 -15.99 17.71
CA TYR A 59 -3.56 -15.15 16.52
C TYR A 59 -2.48 -15.59 15.52
N LEU A 60 -1.28 -15.91 16.00
CA LEU A 60 -0.21 -16.42 15.16
C LEU A 60 -0.59 -17.76 14.50
N GLU A 61 -1.19 -18.69 15.23
CA GLU A 61 -1.65 -19.98 14.70
C GLU A 61 -2.76 -19.78 13.65
N GLN A 62 -3.70 -18.87 13.89
CA GLN A 62 -4.74 -18.52 12.93
C GLN A 62 -4.12 -18.02 11.62
N ILE A 63 -3.21 -17.05 11.67
CA ILE A 63 -2.53 -16.51 10.48
C ILE A 63 -1.71 -17.58 9.76
N ALA A 64 -1.00 -18.43 10.51
CA ALA A 64 -0.22 -19.53 9.93
C ALA A 64 -1.11 -20.52 9.16
N ARG A 65 -2.30 -20.84 9.67
CA ARG A 65 -3.26 -21.73 9.00
C ARG A 65 -3.95 -21.05 7.82
N GLU A 66 -4.48 -19.83 8.00
CA GLU A 66 -5.29 -19.13 7.00
C GLU A 66 -4.45 -18.58 5.83
N LYS A 67 -3.34 -17.90 6.12
CA LYS A 67 -2.52 -17.26 5.07
C LYS A 67 -1.50 -18.20 4.46
N TYR A 68 -0.98 -19.15 5.23
CA TYR A 68 0.15 -19.98 4.81
C TYR A 68 -0.16 -21.48 4.76
N GLY A 69 -1.37 -21.91 5.15
CA GLY A 69 -1.75 -23.33 5.15
C GLY A 69 -0.88 -24.20 6.07
N MET A 70 -0.22 -23.60 7.07
CA MET A 70 0.70 -24.32 7.95
C MET A 70 -0.06 -25.24 8.91
N LEU A 71 0.57 -26.36 9.23
CA LEU A 71 0.05 -27.41 10.10
C LEU A 71 1.08 -27.71 11.19
N LYS A 72 0.62 -28.14 12.37
CA LYS A 72 1.55 -28.66 13.38
C LYS A 72 2.19 -29.95 12.87
N LYS A 73 3.36 -30.31 13.40
CA LYS A 73 4.13 -31.50 12.99
C LYS A 73 3.32 -32.82 13.00
N ASN A 74 2.28 -32.89 13.83
CA ASN A 74 1.43 -34.07 13.99
C ASN A 74 0.06 -33.96 13.31
N GLU A 75 -0.16 -32.94 12.47
CA GLU A 75 -1.42 -32.71 11.76
C GLU A 75 -1.29 -33.04 10.27
N ARG A 76 -2.40 -33.47 9.63
CA ARG A 76 -2.48 -33.75 8.19
C ARG A 76 -3.75 -33.13 7.62
N VAL A 77 -3.64 -32.51 6.44
CA VAL A 77 -4.79 -32.04 5.67
C VAL A 77 -5.26 -33.17 4.76
N PHE A 78 -6.56 -33.45 4.80
CA PHE A 78 -7.22 -34.35 3.87
C PHE A 78 -8.00 -33.50 2.86
N ASP A 79 -7.53 -33.47 1.63
CA ASP A 79 -8.28 -32.86 0.52
C ASP A 79 -9.22 -33.93 -0.07
N PHE A 80 -10.52 -33.68 0.05
CA PHE A 80 -11.57 -34.54 -0.49
C PHE A 80 -12.07 -34.09 -1.86
N SER A 81 -11.41 -33.11 -2.48
CA SER A 81 -11.56 -32.91 -3.92
C SER A 81 -10.95 -34.14 -4.59
N GLY A 82 -11.82 -35.12 -4.86
CA GLY A 82 -11.42 -36.45 -5.30
C GLY A 82 -10.52 -36.37 -6.53
N PRO A 83 -9.76 -37.43 -6.83
CA PRO A 83 -9.02 -37.48 -8.09
C PRO A 83 -10.03 -37.14 -9.19
N LYS A 84 -9.82 -36.04 -9.91
CA LYS A 84 -10.37 -35.97 -11.26
C LYS A 84 -9.89 -37.26 -11.89
N LYS A 85 -10.79 -38.21 -12.08
CA LYS A 85 -10.56 -39.36 -12.93
C LYS A 85 -10.30 -38.77 -14.31
N SER A 86 -9.05 -38.43 -14.58
CA SER A 86 -8.53 -38.38 -15.94
C SER A 86 -8.48 -39.84 -16.39
N GLY A 87 -9.62 -40.34 -16.85
CA GLY A 87 -9.70 -41.59 -17.56
C GLY A 87 -11.10 -41.75 -18.17
N PRO A 88 -11.25 -42.44 -19.31
CA PRO A 88 -10.25 -42.92 -20.27
C PRO A 88 -10.54 -42.41 -21.71
N ASP A 89 -9.72 -42.87 -22.65
CA ASP A 89 -9.97 -43.08 -24.09
C ASP A 89 -9.30 -42.21 -25.17
N THR A 90 -8.44 -42.93 -25.91
CA THR A 90 -8.36 -43.02 -27.38
C THR A 90 -7.89 -41.80 -28.18
N ASN A 91 -6.61 -41.78 -28.55
CA ASN A 91 -6.25 -41.86 -29.97
C ASN A 91 -4.76 -42.18 -30.20
N LYS A 92 -4.56 -43.17 -31.08
CA LYS A 92 -3.41 -43.44 -31.95
C LYS A 92 -2.27 -44.33 -31.45
#